data_AF-A0A371GE19-F1
#
_entry.id   AF-A0A371GE19-F1
#
_cell.length_a   1.000
_cell.length_b   1.000
_cell.length_c   1.000
_cell.angle_alpha   90.00
_cell.angle_beta   90.00
_cell.angle_gamma   90.00
#
_symmetry.space_group_name_H-M   'P 1'
#
loop_
_entity.id
_entity.type
_entity.pdbx_description
1 polymer ?
#
loop_
_entity_poly.entity_id
_entity_poly.type
_entity_poly.pdbx_seq_one_letter_code
_entity_poly.pdbx_strand_id
1 'polypeptide(L)'
;GSVCIVNAASERDMAAELIGKRFLCRTAASFVSAVMGIISKPPILPNDLGIDRERNGGLIVVGSYVPKTTKQVEELKLQCGQFLKSIEVSVEKLAMSPIEEREEEISRTAELADVYLKAHKDTLIMTSRNLITGRTTAESLDINFKVSSALVEIVKRITTKPRYIIAKGGITSSDLATKALGARCAKIVGQALAGIPLWQLGPESRHPGIPYIVFPGNVGDSTALAEVVKSWTCPIRFTSTKEILKNAERGGYAVGAFNVYNLEGVEAVVSAAEEKQSPAILQIHPGALKQGGIPLVACCISAAQQASVPVAVHFDHGTSKQDLVEALDLFCDG
;
A
#
# COMPACT_ATOMS: atom_id res chain seq x y z
N GLY A 1 50.09 -1.16 -4.46
CA GLY A 1 49.29 -0.09 -3.84
C GLY A 1 49.18 -0.38 -2.36
N SER A 2 49.42 0.61 -1.52
CA SER A 2 49.36 0.48 -0.06
C SER A 2 47.89 0.54 0.38
N VAL A 3 47.45 -0.40 1.23
CA VAL A 3 46.11 -0.35 1.84
C VAL A 3 46.22 0.46 3.13
N CYS A 4 45.32 1.41 3.32
CA CYS A 4 45.18 2.17 4.56
C CYS A 4 43.78 1.90 5.13
N ILE A 5 43.71 1.55 6.42
CA ILE A 5 42.45 1.39 7.15
C ILE A 5 42.27 2.64 8.00
N VAL A 6 41.15 3.32 7.81
CA VAL A 6 40.81 4.55 8.52
C VAL A 6 39.62 4.25 9.42
N ASN A 7 39.77 4.55 10.72
CA ASN A 7 38.68 4.48 11.67
C ASN A 7 37.94 5.82 11.69
N ALA A 8 36.62 5.77 11.76
CA ALA A 8 35.77 6.94 11.91
C ALA A 8 34.76 6.69 13.03
N ALA A 9 34.66 7.62 13.98
CA ALA A 9 33.69 7.58 15.07
C ALA A 9 32.48 8.48 14.78
N SER A 10 32.61 9.42 13.84
CA SER A 10 31.56 10.34 13.40
C SER A 10 31.62 10.59 11.88
N GLU A 11 30.53 11.13 11.32
CA GLU A 11 30.50 11.52 9.90
C GLU A 11 31.53 12.59 9.52
N ARG A 12 31.93 13.43 10.49
CA ARG A 12 32.95 14.47 10.26
C ARG A 12 34.33 13.87 10.00
N ASP A 13 34.65 12.77 10.69
CA ASP A 13 35.93 12.06 10.54
C ASP A 13 36.05 11.45 9.13
N MET A 14 34.92 11.04 8.54
CA MET A 14 34.88 10.41 7.21
C MET A 14 35.21 11.41 6.07
N ALA A 15 34.84 12.68 6.21
CA ALA A 15 35.04 13.68 5.16
C ALA A 15 36.43 14.33 5.17
N ALA A 16 37.07 14.41 6.34
CA ALA A 16 38.34 15.12 6.52
C ALA A 16 39.54 14.45 5.81
N GLU A 17 39.53 13.12 5.68
CA GLU A 17 40.68 12.34 5.21
C GLU A 17 40.84 12.28 3.67
N LEU A 18 39.88 12.84 2.92
CA LEU A 18 39.91 12.85 1.45
C LEU A 18 40.47 14.15 0.84
N ILE A 19 40.83 15.13 1.67
CA ILE A 19 41.26 16.45 1.17
C ILE A 19 42.61 16.32 0.44
N GLY A 20 42.60 16.61 -0.86
CA GLY A 20 43.80 16.72 -1.69
C GLY A 20 44.39 15.42 -2.22
N LYS A 21 43.73 14.27 -2.07
CA LYS A 21 44.21 12.97 -2.58
C LYS A 21 43.09 12.17 -3.26
N ARG A 22 43.45 11.34 -4.24
CA ARG A 22 42.52 10.40 -4.90
C ARG A 22 42.76 8.99 -4.37
N PHE A 23 41.77 8.43 -3.68
CA PHE A 23 41.81 7.07 -3.16
C PHE A 23 40.79 6.19 -3.88
N LEU A 24 41.09 4.89 -4.01
CA LEU A 24 40.08 3.88 -4.31
C LEU A 24 39.46 3.45 -2.97
N CYS A 25 38.24 3.90 -2.71
CA CYS A 25 37.56 3.67 -1.44
C CYS A 25 36.74 2.38 -1.48
N ARG A 26 36.99 1.46 -0.55
CA ARG A 26 36.09 0.33 -0.24
C ARG A 26 35.41 0.62 1.09
N THR A 27 34.19 1.13 1.05
CA THR A 27 33.51 1.69 2.23
C THR A 27 32.05 1.25 2.30
N ALA A 28 31.39 1.55 3.43
CA ALA A 28 29.94 1.42 3.56
C ALA A 28 29.21 2.65 2.96
N ALA A 29 27.89 2.56 2.82
CA ALA A 29 27.06 3.63 2.26
C ALA A 29 27.14 4.95 3.05
N SER A 30 27.31 4.88 4.37
CA SER A 30 27.42 6.06 5.26
C SER A 30 28.60 6.96 4.89
N PHE A 31 29.70 6.39 4.40
CA PHE A 31 30.85 7.16 3.93
C PHE A 31 30.49 8.03 2.73
N VAL A 32 29.74 7.48 1.78
CA VAL A 32 29.30 8.22 0.58
C VAL A 32 28.42 9.39 0.99
N SER A 33 27.47 9.18 1.91
CA SER A 33 26.60 10.24 2.41
C SER A 33 27.38 11.36 3.10
N ALA A 34 28.32 11.01 3.98
CA ALA A 34 29.12 11.97 4.72
C ALA A 34 30.05 12.79 3.81
N VAL A 35 30.73 12.14 2.86
CA VAL A 35 31.65 12.81 1.93
C VAL A 35 30.92 13.71 0.93
N MET A 36 29.74 13.29 0.46
CA MET A 36 28.95 14.04 -0.51
C MET A 36 28.02 15.08 0.14
N GLY A 37 28.01 15.18 1.48
CA GLY A 37 27.13 16.09 2.22
C GLY A 37 25.65 15.81 1.99
N ILE A 38 25.27 14.54 1.81
CA ILE A 38 23.89 14.14 1.54
C ILE A 38 23.07 14.29 2.83
N ILE A 39 22.14 15.25 2.84
CA ILE A 39 21.23 15.47 3.95
C ILE A 39 20.10 14.43 3.90
N SER A 40 19.76 13.86 5.07
CA SER A 40 18.63 12.94 5.19
C SER A 40 17.32 13.62 4.79
N LYS A 41 16.57 12.99 3.89
CA LYS A 41 15.23 13.45 3.49
C LYS A 41 14.18 12.79 4.37
N PRO A 42 13.13 13.51 4.78
CA PRO A 42 11.99 12.89 5.45
C PRO A 42 11.37 11.80 4.56
N PRO A 43 10.61 10.85 5.15
CA PRO A 43 9.86 9.87 4.38
C PRO A 43 8.98 10.54 3.32
N ILE A 44 9.01 10.00 2.11
CA ILE A 44 8.18 10.45 0.99
C ILE A 44 6.80 9.81 1.12
N LEU A 45 5.75 10.62 0.97
CA LEU A 45 4.36 10.20 1.00
C LEU A 45 3.77 10.10 -0.41
N PRO A 46 2.65 9.38 -0.60
CA PRO A 46 1.93 9.33 -1.87
C PRO A 46 1.68 10.70 -2.52
N ASN A 47 1.29 11.71 -1.73
CA ASN A 47 1.00 13.05 -2.24
C ASN A 47 2.23 13.72 -2.87
N ASP A 48 3.44 13.44 -2.37
CA ASP A 48 4.68 13.99 -2.91
C ASP A 48 5.01 13.42 -4.30
N LEU A 49 4.42 12.27 -4.66
CA LEU A 49 4.56 11.61 -5.96
C LEU A 49 3.41 11.90 -6.92
N GLY A 50 2.36 12.61 -6.48
CA GLY A 50 1.18 12.89 -7.30
C GLY A 50 0.35 11.63 -7.67
N ILE A 51 0.36 10.61 -6.81
CA ILE A 51 -0.42 9.37 -7.00
C ILE A 51 -1.80 9.43 -6.33
N ASP A 52 -2.29 10.63 -6.01
CA ASP A 52 -3.55 10.90 -5.29
C ASP A 52 -4.82 10.60 -6.11
N ARG A 53 -4.67 10.43 -7.44
CA ARG A 53 -5.77 10.15 -8.37
C ARG A 53 -5.92 8.67 -8.72
N GLU A 54 -4.89 7.85 -8.49
CA GLU A 54 -4.97 6.40 -8.76
C GLU A 54 -5.77 5.70 -7.66
N ARG A 55 -6.89 5.09 -8.04
CA ARG A 55 -7.81 4.47 -7.09
C ARG A 55 -7.50 3.01 -6.78
N ASN A 56 -6.76 2.32 -7.65
CA ASN A 56 -6.46 0.89 -7.44
C ASN A 56 -5.77 0.67 -6.09
N GLY A 57 -5.97 -0.52 -5.53
CA GLY A 57 -5.29 -0.91 -4.30
C GLY A 57 -3.76 -0.92 -4.43
N GLY A 58 -3.07 -0.77 -3.31
CA GLY A 58 -1.65 -1.10 -3.18
C GLY A 58 -1.43 -2.61 -3.11
N LEU A 59 -0.27 -3.08 -3.56
CA LEU A 59 0.13 -4.48 -3.49
C LEU A 59 1.29 -4.65 -2.51
N ILE A 60 1.12 -5.49 -1.50
CA ILE A 60 2.16 -5.83 -0.53
C ILE A 60 2.50 -7.30 -0.69
N VAL A 61 3.76 -7.63 -0.93
CA VAL A 61 4.22 -9.02 -1.13
C VAL A 61 5.29 -9.39 -0.11
N VAL A 62 5.01 -10.43 0.66
CA VAL A 62 5.89 -10.93 1.73
C VAL A 62 6.20 -12.40 1.52
N GLY A 63 7.41 -12.70 1.04
CA GLY A 63 7.82 -14.09 0.75
C GLY A 63 8.70 -14.76 1.80
N SER A 64 9.33 -14.00 2.70
CA SER A 64 10.34 -14.56 3.61
C SER A 64 9.75 -15.05 4.93
N TYR A 65 10.10 -16.27 5.34
CA TYR A 65 9.86 -16.77 6.69
C TYR A 65 11.06 -16.45 7.60
N VAL A 66 10.92 -15.40 8.40
CA VAL A 66 11.88 -14.99 9.44
C VAL A 66 11.05 -14.47 10.61
N PRO A 67 11.41 -14.77 11.88
CA PRO A 67 10.62 -14.36 13.05
C PRO A 67 10.28 -12.86 13.07
N LYS A 68 11.23 -12.01 12.70
CA LYS A 68 11.02 -10.55 12.59
C LYS A 68 9.95 -10.19 11.56
N THR A 69 10.02 -10.79 10.36
CA THR A 69 8.99 -10.59 9.33
C THR A 69 7.63 -11.13 9.77
N THR A 70 7.59 -12.22 10.56
CA THR A 70 6.31 -12.77 11.07
C THR A 70 5.63 -11.75 11.97
N LYS A 71 6.37 -11.22 12.95
CA LYS A 71 5.87 -10.17 13.86
C LYS A 71 5.40 -8.92 13.11
N GLN A 72 6.14 -8.50 12.08
CA GLN A 72 5.75 -7.35 11.25
C GLN A 72 4.44 -7.57 10.49
N VAL A 73 4.20 -8.79 10.02
CA VAL A 73 2.97 -9.16 9.30
C VAL A 73 1.78 -9.31 10.26
N GLU A 74 2.00 -9.91 11.44
CA GLU A 74 0.98 -10.01 12.49
C GLU A 74 0.52 -8.62 12.94
N GLU A 75 1.47 -7.73 13.19
CA GLU A 75 1.18 -6.34 13.57
C GLU A 75 0.47 -5.58 12.45
N LEU A 76 0.90 -5.77 11.19
CA LEU A 76 0.20 -5.21 10.03
C LEU A 76 -1.26 -5.68 9.96
N LYS A 77 -1.52 -6.97 10.15
CA LYS A 77 -2.90 -7.50 10.15
C LYS A 77 -3.72 -6.93 11.29
N LEU A 78 -3.14 -6.82 12.49
CA LEU A 78 -3.81 -6.26 13.66
C LEU A 78 -4.18 -4.79 13.44
N GLN A 79 -3.25 -4.00 12.91
CA GLN A 79 -3.42 -2.56 12.77
C GLN A 79 -4.17 -2.13 11.51
N CYS A 80 -4.19 -2.95 10.46
CA CYS A 80 -4.69 -2.58 9.13
C CYS A 80 -5.76 -3.54 8.59
N GLY A 81 -6.19 -4.56 9.35
CA GLY A 81 -7.06 -5.63 8.87
C GLY A 81 -8.43 -5.17 8.34
N GLN A 82 -8.91 -4.00 8.77
CA GLN A 82 -10.14 -3.38 8.28
C GLN A 82 -10.05 -3.04 6.77
N PHE A 83 -8.98 -2.37 6.36
CA PHE A 83 -8.79 -1.89 4.98
C PHE A 83 -7.83 -2.74 4.14
N LEU A 84 -7.04 -3.63 4.76
CA LEU A 84 -6.09 -4.51 4.08
C LEU A 84 -6.70 -5.90 3.85
N LYS A 85 -6.75 -6.36 2.61
CA LYS A 85 -7.13 -7.75 2.29
C LYS A 85 -5.91 -8.65 2.23
N SER A 86 -5.91 -9.69 3.06
CA SER A 86 -4.82 -10.64 3.16
C SER A 86 -5.13 -11.90 2.35
N ILE A 87 -4.20 -12.32 1.51
CA ILE A 87 -4.20 -13.59 0.79
C ILE A 87 -2.99 -14.38 1.25
N GLU A 88 -3.24 -15.52 1.88
CA GLU A 88 -2.20 -16.47 2.24
C GLU A 88 -1.99 -17.48 1.12
N VAL A 89 -0.72 -17.72 0.80
CA VAL A 89 -0.26 -18.65 -0.23
C VAL A 89 0.44 -19.82 0.45
N SER A 90 -0.09 -21.03 0.27
CA SER A 90 0.46 -22.21 0.95
C SER A 90 1.84 -22.60 0.40
N VAL A 91 2.87 -22.57 1.24
CA VAL A 91 4.22 -23.02 0.87
C VAL A 91 4.24 -24.51 0.51
N GLU A 92 3.39 -25.32 1.13
CA GLU A 92 3.28 -26.77 0.86
C GLU A 92 2.83 -27.00 -0.59
N LYS A 93 1.77 -26.29 -1.02
CA LYS A 93 1.26 -26.36 -2.39
C LYS A 93 2.26 -25.82 -3.41
N LEU A 94 3.07 -24.83 -3.05
CA LEU A 94 4.05 -24.24 -3.95
C LEU A 94 5.32 -25.08 -4.12
N ALA A 95 5.78 -25.74 -3.06
CA ALA A 95 7.10 -26.36 -3.02
C ALA A 95 7.07 -27.90 -3.10
N MET A 96 5.99 -28.53 -2.62
CA MET A 96 5.91 -29.98 -2.38
C MET A 96 4.80 -30.68 -3.17
N SER A 97 3.76 -29.95 -3.58
CA SER A 97 2.66 -30.51 -4.38
C SER A 97 3.01 -30.65 -5.87
N PRO A 98 2.23 -31.47 -6.64
CA PRO A 98 2.33 -31.55 -8.08
C PRO A 98 2.17 -30.19 -8.79
N ILE A 99 2.65 -30.11 -10.03
CA ILE A 99 2.59 -28.89 -10.85
C ILE A 99 1.17 -28.34 -10.97
N GLU A 100 0.16 -29.21 -11.07
CA GLU A 100 -1.25 -28.81 -11.20
C GLU A 100 -1.75 -28.04 -9.98
N GLU A 101 -1.48 -28.52 -8.76
CA GLU A 101 -1.85 -27.82 -7.52
C GLU A 101 -1.09 -26.50 -7.33
N ARG A 102 0.19 -26.47 -7.75
CA ARG A 102 0.98 -25.23 -7.76
C ARG A 102 0.34 -24.19 -8.68
N GLU A 103 -0.05 -24.61 -9.89
CA GLU A 103 -0.69 -23.74 -10.88
C GLU A 103 -2.07 -23.25 -10.43
N GLU A 104 -2.85 -24.10 -9.77
CA GLU A 104 -4.14 -23.72 -9.17
C GLU A 104 -3.95 -22.66 -8.08
N GLU A 105 -3.00 -22.86 -7.15
CA GLU A 105 -2.75 -21.93 -6.05
C GLU A 105 -2.23 -20.56 -6.55
N ILE A 106 -1.38 -20.57 -7.58
CA ILE A 106 -0.89 -19.34 -8.24
C ILE A 106 -2.05 -18.60 -8.92
N SER A 107 -2.90 -19.31 -9.67
CA SER A 107 -4.02 -18.71 -10.40
C SER A 107 -5.06 -18.14 -9.44
N ARG A 108 -5.46 -18.92 -8.43
CA ARG A 108 -6.36 -18.48 -7.35
C ARG A 108 -5.86 -17.20 -6.68
N THR A 109 -4.57 -17.15 -6.34
CA THR A 109 -3.99 -15.98 -5.65
C THR A 109 -4.00 -14.75 -6.55
N ALA A 110 -3.62 -14.89 -7.81
CA ALA A 110 -3.59 -13.79 -8.77
C ALA A 110 -5.00 -13.23 -9.05
N GLU A 111 -5.99 -14.10 -9.24
CA GLU A 111 -7.39 -13.71 -9.47
C GLU A 111 -7.97 -12.95 -8.27
N LEU A 112 -7.78 -13.46 -7.06
CA LEU A 112 -8.22 -12.78 -5.84
C LEU A 112 -7.53 -11.42 -5.66
N ALA A 113 -6.23 -11.34 -5.95
CA ALA A 113 -5.50 -10.08 -5.90
C ALA A 113 -6.04 -9.07 -6.92
N ASP A 114 -6.35 -9.50 -8.15
CA ASP A 114 -6.97 -8.63 -9.15
C ASP A 114 -8.34 -8.11 -8.71
N VAL A 115 -9.18 -8.97 -8.12
CA VAL A 115 -10.49 -8.56 -7.57
C VAL A 115 -10.32 -7.49 -6.49
N TYR A 116 -9.42 -7.68 -5.54
CA TYR A 116 -9.22 -6.73 -4.44
C TYR A 116 -8.58 -5.41 -4.90
N LEU A 117 -7.59 -5.47 -5.79
CA LEU A 117 -6.95 -4.28 -6.34
C LEU A 117 -7.94 -3.42 -7.15
N LYS A 118 -8.81 -4.05 -7.95
CA LYS A 118 -9.89 -3.37 -8.68
C LYS A 118 -10.93 -2.77 -7.74
N ALA A 119 -11.22 -3.44 -6.63
CA ALA A 119 -12.11 -2.93 -5.59
C ALA A 119 -11.46 -1.85 -4.69
N HIS A 120 -10.32 -1.28 -5.11
CA HIS A 120 -9.60 -0.22 -4.39
C HIS A 120 -9.09 -0.62 -3.01
N LYS A 121 -8.92 -1.93 -2.77
CA LYS A 121 -8.44 -2.46 -1.49
C LYS A 121 -6.96 -2.81 -1.58
N ASP A 122 -6.18 -2.24 -0.66
CA ASP A 122 -4.78 -2.63 -0.50
C ASP A 122 -4.73 -4.12 -0.16
N THR A 123 -3.85 -4.86 -0.84
CA THR A 123 -3.84 -6.32 -0.83
C THR A 123 -2.47 -6.83 -0.41
N LEU A 124 -2.44 -7.64 0.64
CA LEU A 124 -1.27 -8.34 1.15
C LEU A 124 -1.27 -9.78 0.64
N ILE A 125 -0.26 -10.14 -0.15
CA ILE A 125 0.08 -11.52 -0.51
C ILE A 125 1.22 -11.96 0.38
N MET A 126 1.01 -13.01 1.16
CA MET A 126 2.04 -13.59 2.01
C MET A 126 2.11 -15.10 1.88
N THR A 127 3.30 -15.66 2.00
CA THR A 127 3.47 -17.10 2.11
C THR A 127 3.05 -17.57 3.51
N SER A 128 2.55 -18.80 3.61
CA SER A 128 2.22 -19.42 4.89
C SER A 128 3.43 -19.39 5.85
N ARG A 129 3.14 -19.22 7.14
CA ARG A 129 4.16 -19.02 8.19
C ARG A 129 4.58 -20.33 8.87
N ASN A 130 4.49 -21.45 8.16
CA ASN A 130 5.05 -22.72 8.61
C ASN A 130 6.47 -22.85 8.07
N LEU A 131 7.45 -23.06 8.96
CA LEU A 131 8.83 -23.27 8.55
C LEU A 131 8.95 -24.66 7.90
N ILE A 132 9.04 -24.69 6.56
CA ILE A 132 9.33 -25.90 5.81
C ILE A 132 10.82 -25.89 5.48
N THR A 133 11.63 -26.46 6.37
CA THR A 133 13.07 -26.66 6.13
C THR A 133 13.29 -28.03 5.53
N GLY A 134 14.10 -28.06 4.46
CA GLY A 134 14.66 -29.31 3.96
C GLY A 134 15.60 -29.95 4.98
N ARG A 135 15.89 -31.23 4.81
CA ARG A 135 16.86 -31.96 5.64
C ARG A 135 18.30 -31.49 5.37
N THR A 136 18.51 -30.79 4.25
CA THR A 136 19.79 -30.21 3.84
C THR A 136 19.67 -28.72 3.51
N THR A 137 20.82 -28.03 3.47
CA THR A 137 20.91 -26.63 3.01
C THR A 137 20.50 -26.47 1.54
N ALA A 138 20.80 -27.46 0.69
CA ALA A 138 20.43 -27.46 -0.72
C ALA A 138 18.91 -27.58 -0.93
N GLU A 139 18.25 -28.49 -0.20
CA GLU A 139 16.79 -28.63 -0.23
C GLU A 139 16.08 -27.36 0.27
N SER A 140 16.59 -26.76 1.36
CA SER A 140 16.05 -25.50 1.87
C SER A 140 16.18 -24.37 0.85
N LEU A 141 17.24 -24.38 0.05
CA LEU A 141 17.46 -23.38 -1.00
C LEU A 141 16.55 -23.60 -2.21
N ASP A 142 16.30 -24.86 -2.60
CA ASP A 142 15.34 -25.23 -3.65
C ASP A 142 13.91 -24.82 -3.29
N ILE A 143 13.49 -25.06 -2.03
CA ILE A 143 12.18 -24.62 -1.53
C ILE A 143 12.05 -23.09 -1.65
N ASN A 144 13.05 -22.35 -1.18
CA ASN A 144 13.06 -20.89 -1.29
C ASN A 144 12.98 -20.41 -2.74
N PHE A 145 13.68 -21.10 -3.66
CA PHE A 145 13.63 -20.79 -5.09
C PHE A 145 12.23 -21.03 -5.67
N LYS A 146 11.60 -22.17 -5.38
CA LYS A 146 10.24 -22.51 -5.83
C LYS A 146 9.20 -21.52 -5.30
N VAL A 147 9.33 -21.11 -4.05
CA VAL A 147 8.45 -20.09 -3.44
C VAL A 147 8.66 -18.74 -4.11
N SER A 148 9.91 -18.31 -4.32
CA SER A 148 10.20 -17.03 -5.00
C SER A 148 9.69 -17.02 -6.44
N SER A 149 9.86 -18.12 -7.18
CA SER A 149 9.37 -18.25 -8.55
C SER A 149 7.84 -18.20 -8.63
N ALA A 150 7.15 -18.86 -7.70
CA ALA A 150 5.70 -18.80 -7.61
C ALA A 150 5.20 -17.38 -7.30
N LEU A 151 5.81 -16.66 -6.35
CA LEU A 151 5.45 -15.26 -6.07
C LEU A 151 5.67 -14.35 -7.29
N VAL A 152 6.75 -14.57 -8.04
CA VAL A 152 6.99 -13.86 -9.31
C VAL A 152 5.88 -14.16 -10.33
N GLU A 153 5.47 -15.42 -10.47
CA GLU A 153 4.38 -15.81 -11.37
C GLU A 153 3.03 -15.23 -10.97
N ILE A 154 2.71 -15.20 -9.66
CA ILE A 154 1.51 -14.56 -9.13
C ILE A 154 1.50 -13.08 -9.53
N VAL A 155 2.58 -12.34 -9.25
CA VAL A 155 2.65 -10.91 -9.59
C VAL A 155 2.62 -10.68 -11.11
N LYS A 156 3.16 -11.60 -11.92
CA LYS A 156 3.04 -11.57 -13.39
C LYS A 156 1.61 -11.80 -13.90
N ARG A 157 0.80 -12.57 -13.17
CA ARG A 157 -0.59 -12.86 -13.57
C ARG A 157 -1.57 -11.76 -13.17
N ILE A 158 -1.28 -11.02 -12.10
CA ILE A 158 -2.06 -9.82 -11.73
C ILE A 158 -2.08 -8.87 -12.92
N THR A 159 -3.26 -8.56 -13.43
CA THR A 159 -3.47 -7.68 -14.59
C THR A 159 -3.70 -6.23 -14.20
N THR A 160 -4.22 -6.01 -13.00
CA THR A 160 -4.54 -4.70 -12.45
C THR A 160 -3.27 -3.99 -12.03
N LYS A 161 -3.01 -2.79 -12.56
CA LYS A 161 -1.90 -1.93 -12.10
C LYS A 161 -2.13 -1.52 -10.64
N PRO A 162 -1.29 -1.92 -9.68
CA PRO A 162 -1.40 -1.43 -8.31
C PRO A 162 -1.02 0.05 -8.22
N ARG A 163 -1.52 0.77 -7.21
CA ARG A 163 -1.11 2.16 -6.94
C ARG A 163 0.34 2.27 -6.48
N TYR A 164 0.79 1.28 -5.70
CA TYR A 164 2.16 1.12 -5.25
C TYR A 164 2.44 -0.36 -4.97
N ILE A 165 3.71 -0.73 -4.89
CA ILE A 165 4.13 -2.09 -4.53
C ILE A 165 5.09 -2.03 -3.35
N ILE A 166 4.81 -2.77 -2.28
CA ILE A 166 5.79 -3.06 -1.22
C ILE A 166 6.26 -4.50 -1.38
N ALA A 167 7.57 -4.71 -1.49
CA ALA A 167 8.15 -6.04 -1.44
C ALA A 167 9.00 -6.19 -0.17
N LYS A 168 8.73 -7.23 0.61
CA LYS A 168 9.44 -7.50 1.87
C LYS A 168 10.40 -8.67 1.73
N GLY A 169 11.67 -8.40 2.01
CA GLY A 169 12.76 -9.39 1.96
C GLY A 169 13.70 -9.13 0.79
N GLY A 170 14.99 -9.46 0.96
CA GLY A 170 16.02 -9.13 -0.04
C GLY A 170 15.79 -9.85 -1.37
N ILE A 171 15.62 -11.18 -1.34
CA ILE A 171 15.35 -11.99 -2.53
C ILE A 171 14.01 -11.61 -3.13
N THR A 172 12.95 -11.55 -2.33
CA THR A 172 11.60 -11.19 -2.79
C THR A 172 11.57 -9.83 -3.48
N SER A 173 12.21 -8.81 -2.92
CA SER A 173 12.26 -7.48 -3.54
C SER A 173 13.04 -7.49 -4.86
N SER A 174 14.18 -8.18 -4.90
CA SER A 174 14.96 -8.28 -6.13
C SER A 174 14.17 -9.02 -7.23
N ASP A 175 13.63 -10.19 -6.91
CA ASP A 175 12.97 -11.06 -7.88
C ASP A 175 11.68 -10.44 -8.41
N LEU A 176 10.88 -9.78 -7.57
CA LEU A 176 9.69 -9.09 -8.04
C LEU A 176 10.04 -7.91 -8.96
N ALA A 177 11.01 -7.08 -8.57
CA ALA A 177 11.42 -5.95 -9.41
C ALA A 177 11.95 -6.42 -10.78
N THR A 178 12.89 -7.37 -10.80
CA THR A 178 13.58 -7.74 -12.05
C THR A 178 12.82 -8.79 -12.87
N LYS A 179 12.24 -9.80 -12.22
CA LYS A 179 11.61 -10.94 -12.92
C LYS A 179 10.13 -10.71 -13.15
N ALA A 180 9.39 -10.18 -12.17
CA ALA A 180 7.94 -9.98 -12.30
C ALA A 180 7.59 -8.67 -13.03
N LEU A 181 8.25 -7.58 -12.66
CA LEU A 181 8.01 -6.24 -13.21
C LEU A 181 8.94 -5.89 -14.37
N GLY A 182 9.99 -6.67 -14.62
CA GLY A 182 10.92 -6.46 -15.73
C GLY A 182 11.81 -5.22 -15.59
N ALA A 183 11.93 -4.67 -14.38
CA ALA A 183 12.74 -3.48 -14.13
C ALA A 183 14.22 -3.78 -14.35
N ARG A 184 14.87 -2.96 -15.18
CA ARG A 184 16.34 -2.98 -15.39
C ARG A 184 17.00 -1.78 -14.72
N CYS A 185 16.26 -0.69 -14.59
CA CYS A 185 16.66 0.49 -13.88
C CYS A 185 15.49 1.05 -13.05
N ALA A 186 15.80 1.77 -12.00
CA ALA A 186 14.82 2.48 -11.21
C ALA A 186 15.43 3.77 -10.65
N LYS A 187 14.60 4.80 -10.53
CA LYS A 187 15.00 6.05 -9.89
C LYS A 187 14.73 5.95 -8.40
N ILE A 188 15.74 6.15 -7.56
CA ILE A 188 15.54 6.26 -6.11
C ILE A 188 15.01 7.68 -5.85
N VAL A 189 13.72 7.79 -5.52
CA VAL A 189 13.06 9.08 -5.28
C VAL A 189 13.12 9.50 -3.81
N GLY A 190 13.37 8.54 -2.91
CA GLY A 190 13.56 8.80 -1.49
C GLY A 190 13.48 7.52 -0.67
N GLN A 191 12.90 7.62 0.51
CA GLN A 191 12.65 6.50 1.41
C GLN A 191 11.21 6.56 1.90
N ALA A 192 10.56 5.41 2.08
CA ALA A 192 9.20 5.33 2.62
C ALA A 192 9.19 5.37 4.17
N LEU A 193 10.31 4.98 4.77
CA LEU A 193 10.64 5.11 6.19
C LEU A 193 12.17 5.03 6.30
N ALA A 194 12.76 5.43 7.43
CA ALA A 194 14.21 5.40 7.62
C ALA A 194 14.82 4.03 7.27
N GLY A 195 15.67 3.98 6.24
CA GLY A 195 16.31 2.74 5.77
C GLY A 195 15.47 1.85 4.85
N ILE A 196 14.27 2.30 4.45
CA ILE A 196 13.38 1.60 3.51
C ILE A 196 13.32 2.41 2.21
N PRO A 197 14.13 2.07 1.19
CA PRO A 197 14.21 2.85 -0.04
C PRO A 197 12.94 2.77 -0.88
N LEU A 198 12.62 3.91 -1.50
CA LEU A 198 11.49 4.08 -2.40
C LEU A 198 11.99 4.33 -3.81
N TRP A 199 11.60 3.44 -4.71
CA TRP A 199 11.95 3.47 -6.12
C TRP A 199 10.76 3.91 -6.97
N GLN A 200 11.06 4.52 -8.10
CA GLN A 200 10.13 4.73 -9.20
C GLN A 200 10.63 3.92 -10.39
N LEU A 201 9.85 2.93 -10.82
CA LEU A 201 10.28 2.02 -11.88
C LEU A 201 10.36 2.72 -13.23
N GLY A 202 11.34 2.31 -14.04
CA GLY A 202 11.58 2.88 -15.36
C GLY A 202 10.50 2.53 -16.40
N PRO A 203 10.54 3.18 -17.57
CA PRO A 203 9.57 2.99 -18.66
C PRO A 203 9.60 1.60 -19.29
N GLU A 204 10.67 0.83 -19.07
CA GLU A 204 10.81 -0.55 -19.53
C GLU A 204 10.04 -1.56 -18.68
N SER A 205 9.62 -1.16 -17.47
CA SER A 205 8.92 -2.03 -16.54
C SER A 205 7.45 -2.24 -16.93
N ARG A 206 6.83 -3.31 -16.42
CA ARG A 206 5.41 -3.65 -16.66
C ARG A 206 4.44 -2.55 -16.20
N HIS A 207 4.85 -1.73 -15.26
CA HIS A 207 4.09 -0.57 -14.77
C HIS A 207 5.01 0.65 -14.65
N PRO A 208 5.25 1.37 -15.76
CA PRO A 208 6.11 2.55 -15.78
C PRO A 208 5.73 3.57 -14.71
N GLY A 209 6.73 4.06 -13.99
CA GLY A 209 6.55 5.09 -12.97
C GLY A 209 5.90 4.63 -11.68
N ILE A 210 5.57 3.33 -11.54
CA ILE A 210 4.95 2.81 -10.31
C ILE A 210 5.92 2.99 -9.12
N PRO A 211 5.44 3.46 -7.96
CA PRO A 211 6.20 3.45 -6.73
C PRO A 211 6.45 2.01 -6.28
N TYR A 212 7.72 1.67 -6.07
CA TYR A 212 8.19 0.36 -5.62
C TYR A 212 9.02 0.51 -4.35
N ILE A 213 8.50 0.01 -3.24
CA ILE A 213 9.10 0.12 -1.91
C ILE A 213 9.82 -1.20 -1.62
N VAL A 214 11.15 -1.12 -1.56
CA VAL A 214 12.00 -2.25 -1.20
C VAL A 214 12.12 -2.26 0.31
N PHE A 215 11.48 -3.22 0.98
CA PHE A 215 11.50 -3.33 2.42
C PHE A 215 12.53 -4.39 2.85
N PRO A 216 13.69 -3.99 3.40
CA PRO A 216 14.74 -4.94 3.77
C PRO A 216 14.31 -5.91 4.89
N GLY A 217 14.86 -7.12 4.89
CA GLY A 217 14.52 -8.16 5.87
C GLY A 217 14.82 -7.78 7.32
N ASN A 218 15.84 -6.96 7.54
CA ASN A 218 16.43 -6.62 8.83
C ASN A 218 16.07 -5.22 9.35
N VAL A 219 15.36 -4.39 8.59
CA VAL A 219 15.05 -3.00 8.95
C VAL A 219 13.70 -2.88 9.68
N GLY A 220 13.60 -1.86 10.54
CA GLY A 220 12.40 -1.52 11.30
C GLY A 220 12.20 -2.36 12.56
N ASP A 221 11.28 -1.96 13.43
CA ASP A 221 10.74 -2.77 14.52
C ASP A 221 9.53 -3.61 14.01
N SER A 222 8.69 -4.11 14.92
CA SER A 222 7.48 -4.86 14.54
C SER A 222 6.40 -3.98 13.88
N THR A 223 6.36 -2.66 14.14
CA THR A 223 5.32 -1.77 13.61
C THR A 223 5.69 -1.14 12.27
N ALA A 224 6.98 -1.10 11.92
CA ALA A 224 7.48 -0.46 10.72
C ALA A 224 6.76 -0.83 9.41
N LEU A 225 6.34 -2.08 9.23
CA LEU A 225 5.57 -2.47 8.04
C LEU A 225 4.15 -1.87 8.05
N ALA A 226 3.49 -1.88 9.21
CA ALA A 226 2.18 -1.26 9.40
C ALA A 226 2.25 0.27 9.18
N GLU A 227 3.30 0.92 9.67
CA GLU A 227 3.52 2.37 9.47
C GLU A 227 3.67 2.75 8.00
N VAL A 228 4.46 1.98 7.25
CA VAL A 228 4.62 2.20 5.81
C VAL A 228 3.28 1.94 5.09
N VAL A 229 2.57 0.85 5.39
CA VAL A 229 1.27 0.60 4.76
C VAL A 229 0.28 1.72 5.09
N LYS A 230 0.16 2.16 6.35
CA LYS A 230 -0.74 3.23 6.77
C LYS A 230 -0.45 4.58 6.11
N SER A 231 0.82 4.90 5.90
CA SER A 231 1.22 6.15 5.23
C SER A 231 1.02 6.10 3.71
N TRP A 232 0.87 4.90 3.13
CA TRP A 232 0.71 4.66 1.70
C TRP A 232 -0.69 4.19 1.28
N THR A 233 -1.51 3.77 2.24
CA THR A 233 -2.95 3.61 2.05
C THR A 233 -3.54 4.95 1.66
N CYS A 234 -4.34 4.96 0.59
CA CYS A 234 -5.12 6.13 0.26
C CYS A 234 -5.98 6.44 1.49
N PRO A 235 -5.89 7.65 2.07
CA PRO A 235 -6.86 8.03 3.09
C PRO A 235 -8.23 7.85 2.45
N ILE A 236 -9.11 7.11 3.13
CA ILE A 236 -10.52 7.09 2.79
C ILE A 236 -10.93 8.56 2.78
N ARG A 237 -11.20 9.13 1.60
CA ARG A 237 -11.59 10.54 1.47
C ARG A 237 -13.02 10.68 2.00
N PHE A 238 -13.17 10.67 3.32
CA PHE A 238 -14.35 11.23 3.95
C PHE A 238 -14.23 12.74 3.81
N THR A 239 -14.79 13.27 2.72
CA THR A 239 -14.92 14.71 2.61
C THR A 239 -16.06 15.11 3.52
N SER A 240 -15.74 15.82 4.60
CA SER A 240 -16.79 16.29 5.52
C SER A 240 -17.66 17.35 4.83
N THR A 241 -18.95 17.42 5.18
CA THR A 241 -19.84 18.50 4.74
C THR A 241 -19.22 19.87 5.01
N LYS A 242 -18.54 20.02 6.16
CA LYS A 242 -17.84 21.26 6.55
C LYS A 242 -16.74 21.65 5.56
N GLU A 243 -15.97 20.68 5.08
CA GLU A 243 -14.88 20.93 4.13
C GLU A 243 -15.42 21.31 2.75
N ILE A 244 -16.45 20.60 2.27
CA ILE A 244 -17.16 20.93 1.04
C ILE A 244 -17.70 22.36 1.08
N LEU A 245 -18.39 22.73 2.17
CA LEU A 245 -18.96 24.07 2.31
C LEU A 245 -17.89 25.17 2.41
N LYS A 246 -16.78 24.92 3.12
CA LYS A 246 -15.64 25.86 3.15
C LYS A 246 -14.98 26.06 1.78
N ASN A 247 -14.92 25.02 0.96
CA ASN A 247 -14.41 25.14 -0.41
C ASN A 247 -15.39 25.93 -1.29
N ALA A 248 -16.69 25.67 -1.14
CA ALA A 248 -17.77 26.37 -1.84
C ALA A 248 -17.80 27.87 -1.52
N GLU A 249 -17.70 28.23 -0.23
CA GLU A 249 -17.64 29.61 0.24
C GLU A 249 -16.42 30.34 -0.34
N ARG A 250 -15.24 29.72 -0.28
CA ARG A 250 -14.01 30.29 -0.86
C ARG A 250 -14.05 30.40 -2.38
N GLY A 251 -14.69 29.44 -3.05
CA GLY A 251 -14.80 29.38 -4.51
C GLY A 251 -16.00 30.14 -5.08
N GLY A 252 -16.88 30.69 -4.25
CA GLY A 252 -18.07 31.43 -4.68
C GLY A 252 -19.10 30.57 -5.43
N TYR A 253 -19.22 29.28 -5.09
CA TYR A 253 -20.17 28.37 -5.74
C TYR A 253 -21.11 27.71 -4.73
N ALA A 254 -22.25 27.22 -5.20
CA ALA A 254 -23.21 26.47 -4.38
C ALA A 254 -22.97 24.96 -4.50
N VAL A 255 -23.36 24.20 -3.48
CA VAL A 255 -23.26 22.74 -3.46
C VAL A 255 -24.65 22.14 -3.32
N GLY A 256 -24.97 21.18 -4.19
CA GLY A 256 -26.22 20.43 -4.11
C GLY A 256 -26.23 19.48 -2.92
N ALA A 257 -27.29 19.53 -2.12
CA ALA A 257 -27.57 18.57 -1.05
C ALA A 257 -28.89 17.85 -1.39
N PHE A 258 -28.85 16.53 -1.44
CA PHE A 258 -29.94 15.72 -1.98
C PHE A 258 -30.33 14.62 -1.00
N ASN A 259 -31.61 14.60 -0.64
CA ASN A 259 -32.16 13.49 0.14
C ASN A 259 -32.20 12.22 -0.70
N VAL A 260 -31.64 11.14 -0.17
CA VAL A 260 -31.62 9.81 -0.80
C VAL A 260 -32.39 8.81 0.04
N TYR A 261 -33.14 7.95 -0.65
CA TYR A 261 -34.09 7.02 -0.02
C TYR A 261 -33.80 5.55 -0.35
N ASN A 262 -32.97 5.29 -1.36
CA ASN A 262 -32.64 3.97 -1.90
C ASN A 262 -31.30 4.04 -2.67
N LEU A 263 -30.84 2.87 -3.15
CA LEU A 263 -29.61 2.74 -3.93
C LEU A 263 -29.66 3.56 -5.23
N GLU A 264 -30.81 3.55 -5.92
CA GLU A 264 -30.99 4.26 -7.19
C GLU A 264 -30.84 5.77 -7.02
N GLY A 265 -31.36 6.33 -5.92
CA GLY A 265 -31.18 7.74 -5.59
C GLY A 265 -29.74 8.10 -5.27
N VAL A 266 -29.02 7.23 -4.55
CA VAL A 266 -27.59 7.40 -4.28
C VAL A 266 -26.80 7.42 -5.59
N GLU A 267 -27.01 6.43 -6.46
CA GLU A 267 -26.32 6.32 -7.74
C GLU A 267 -26.64 7.51 -8.67
N ALA A 268 -27.90 7.95 -8.72
CA ALA A 268 -28.30 9.10 -9.53
C ALA A 268 -27.59 10.39 -9.11
N VAL A 269 -27.52 10.66 -7.81
CA VAL A 269 -26.85 11.87 -7.29
C VAL A 269 -25.35 11.81 -7.54
N VAL A 270 -24.70 10.67 -7.23
CA VAL A 270 -23.25 10.53 -7.42
C VAL A 270 -22.89 10.61 -8.91
N SER A 271 -23.59 9.90 -9.79
CA SER A 271 -23.34 9.93 -11.23
C SER A 271 -23.50 11.35 -11.80
N ALA A 272 -24.55 12.07 -11.40
CA ALA A 272 -24.75 13.46 -11.83
C ALA A 272 -23.64 14.40 -11.31
N ALA A 273 -23.20 14.22 -10.06
CA ALA A 273 -22.12 14.99 -9.48
C ALA A 273 -20.79 14.77 -10.23
N GLU A 274 -20.48 13.52 -10.57
CA GLU A 274 -19.31 13.15 -11.35
C GLU A 274 -19.39 13.71 -12.78
N GLU A 275 -20.53 13.56 -13.46
CA GLU A 275 -20.73 14.11 -14.81
C GLU A 275 -20.53 15.63 -14.84
N LYS A 276 -21.00 16.34 -13.81
CA LYS A 276 -20.85 17.80 -13.68
C LYS A 276 -19.52 18.22 -13.06
N GLN A 277 -18.66 17.28 -12.68
CA GLN A 277 -17.40 17.54 -11.97
C GLN A 277 -17.60 18.46 -10.75
N SER A 278 -18.72 18.26 -10.04
CA SER A 278 -19.17 19.12 -8.94
C SER A 278 -19.22 18.32 -7.63
N PRO A 279 -18.88 18.92 -6.47
CA PRO A 279 -19.14 18.28 -5.19
C PRO A 279 -20.65 18.13 -4.92
N ALA A 280 -21.02 17.17 -4.09
CA ALA A 280 -22.40 16.91 -3.67
C ALA A 280 -22.49 16.43 -2.21
N ILE A 281 -23.67 16.57 -1.62
CA ILE A 281 -23.98 16.08 -0.27
C ILE A 281 -25.16 15.10 -0.37
N LEU A 282 -24.95 13.85 0.04
CA LEU A 282 -26.00 12.85 0.22
C LEU A 282 -26.62 13.04 1.60
N GLN A 283 -27.92 13.34 1.65
CA GLN A 283 -28.67 13.53 2.88
C GLN A 283 -29.53 12.30 3.17
N ILE A 284 -29.39 11.75 4.38
CA ILE A 284 -30.22 10.62 4.83
C ILE A 284 -31.29 11.17 5.76
N HIS A 285 -32.53 11.23 5.26
CA HIS A 285 -33.68 11.64 6.05
C HIS A 285 -34.06 10.56 7.09
N PRO A 286 -34.59 10.90 8.28
CA PRO A 286 -34.89 9.90 9.32
C PRO A 286 -35.91 8.85 8.88
N GLY A 287 -36.85 9.22 8.01
CA GLY A 287 -37.78 8.26 7.38
C GLY A 287 -37.09 7.25 6.46
N ALA A 288 -36.05 7.68 5.74
CA ALA A 288 -35.23 6.81 4.90
C ALA A 288 -34.37 5.88 5.77
N LEU A 289 -33.82 6.38 6.88
CA LEU A 289 -33.09 5.55 7.84
C LEU A 289 -34.00 4.48 8.47
N LYS A 290 -35.24 4.79 8.81
CA LYS A 290 -36.19 3.80 9.36
C LYS A 290 -36.53 2.67 8.39
N GLN A 291 -36.58 2.95 7.08
CA GLN A 291 -36.94 1.95 6.07
C GLN A 291 -35.73 1.22 5.50
N GLY A 292 -34.67 1.96 5.16
CA GLY A 292 -33.46 1.44 4.53
C GLY A 292 -32.38 1.00 5.52
N GLY A 293 -32.46 1.46 6.77
CA GLY A 293 -31.57 1.07 7.86
C GLY A 293 -30.08 1.25 7.56
N ILE A 294 -29.29 0.43 8.25
CA ILE A 294 -27.83 0.32 8.08
C ILE A 294 -27.42 0.07 6.61
N PRO A 295 -28.11 -0.79 5.82
CA PRO A 295 -27.76 -0.99 4.41
C PRO A 295 -27.76 0.28 3.56
N LEU A 296 -28.73 1.18 3.75
CA LEU A 296 -28.79 2.44 3.01
C LEU A 296 -27.63 3.36 3.40
N VAL A 297 -27.28 3.43 4.68
CA VAL A 297 -26.15 4.23 5.18
C VAL A 297 -24.84 3.71 4.58
N ALA A 298 -24.62 2.40 4.64
CA ALA A 298 -23.44 1.75 4.06
C ALA A 298 -23.34 2.00 2.54
N CYS A 299 -24.47 1.97 1.84
CA CYS A 299 -24.55 2.31 0.42
C CYS A 299 -24.11 3.75 0.14
N CYS A 300 -24.64 4.72 0.90
CA CYS A 300 -24.26 6.13 0.75
C CYS A 300 -22.76 6.34 0.99
N ILE A 301 -22.22 5.72 2.04
CA ILE A 301 -20.80 5.80 2.38
C ILE A 301 -19.95 5.19 1.28
N SER A 302 -20.29 3.98 0.83
CA SER A 302 -19.58 3.27 -0.23
C SER A 302 -19.57 4.08 -1.53
N ALA A 303 -20.71 4.65 -1.91
CA ALA A 303 -20.81 5.48 -3.11
C ALA A 303 -20.00 6.78 -2.97
N ALA A 304 -20.04 7.44 -1.81
CA ALA A 304 -19.25 8.65 -1.55
C ALA A 304 -17.73 8.38 -1.60
N GLN A 305 -17.28 7.23 -1.06
CA GLN A 305 -15.87 6.81 -1.12
C GLN A 305 -15.42 6.50 -2.55
N GLN A 306 -16.32 5.93 -3.37
CA GLN A 306 -16.05 5.54 -4.75
C GLN A 306 -16.24 6.69 -5.76
N ALA A 307 -16.78 7.84 -5.35
CA ALA A 307 -17.00 8.99 -6.22
C ALA A 307 -15.67 9.68 -6.61
N SER A 308 -15.55 10.05 -7.88
CA SER A 308 -14.45 10.82 -8.48
C SER A 308 -14.40 12.28 -8.06
N VAL A 309 -15.51 12.80 -7.53
CA VAL A 309 -15.68 14.15 -6.99
C VAL A 309 -15.91 14.11 -5.47
N PRO A 310 -15.72 15.22 -4.74
CA PRO A 310 -15.99 15.24 -3.30
C PRO A 310 -17.48 15.03 -2.99
N VAL A 311 -17.81 13.91 -2.32
CA VAL A 311 -19.16 13.60 -1.85
C VAL A 311 -19.14 13.42 -0.33
N ALA A 312 -20.04 14.11 0.36
CA ALA A 312 -20.25 13.94 1.80
C ALA A 312 -21.55 13.18 2.06
N VAL A 313 -21.58 12.36 3.11
CA VAL A 313 -22.81 11.78 3.65
C VAL A 313 -23.19 12.55 4.91
N HIS A 314 -24.44 13.02 4.98
CA HIS A 314 -24.95 13.85 6.06
C HIS A 314 -26.28 13.28 6.57
N PHE A 315 -26.42 13.14 7.89
CA PHE A 315 -27.70 12.81 8.49
C PHE A 315 -28.54 14.07 8.59
N ASP A 316 -29.65 14.09 7.85
CA ASP A 316 -30.58 15.20 7.88
C ASP A 316 -31.56 15.01 9.03
N HIS A 317 -31.86 16.07 9.79
CA HIS A 317 -32.89 16.06 10.84
C HIS A 317 -32.79 14.99 11.95
N GLY A 318 -31.58 14.51 12.29
CA GLY A 318 -31.36 13.59 13.41
C GLY A 318 -31.75 14.22 14.76
N THR A 319 -32.86 13.77 15.35
CA THR A 319 -33.40 14.34 16.60
C THR A 319 -33.02 13.56 17.86
N SER A 320 -32.43 12.36 17.73
CA SER A 320 -32.05 11.53 18.88
C SER A 320 -30.54 11.24 18.93
N LYS A 321 -29.97 11.30 20.15
CA LYS A 321 -28.58 10.93 20.43
C LYS A 321 -28.28 9.47 20.10
N GLN A 322 -29.28 8.59 20.13
CA GLN A 322 -29.15 7.16 19.88
C GLN A 322 -28.89 6.85 18.41
N ASP A 323 -29.63 7.50 17.50
CA ASP A 323 -29.44 7.34 16.06
C ASP A 323 -28.03 7.80 15.61
N LEU A 324 -27.49 8.82 16.29
CA LEU A 324 -26.13 9.32 16.06
C LEU A 324 -25.04 8.36 16.58
N VAL A 325 -25.28 7.68 17.71
CA VAL A 325 -24.32 6.72 18.28
C VAL A 325 -24.29 5.43 17.47
N GLU A 326 -25.45 4.90 17.05
CA GLU A 326 -25.49 3.73 16.14
C GLU A 326 -24.84 4.04 14.78
N ALA A 327 -25.05 5.24 14.25
CA ALA A 327 -24.34 5.69 13.06
C ALA A 327 -22.82 5.79 13.31
N LEU A 328 -22.38 6.36 14.43
CA LEU A 328 -20.96 6.48 14.83
C LEU A 328 -20.26 5.14 15.05
N ASP A 329 -20.94 4.14 15.60
CA ASP A 329 -20.38 2.80 15.75
C ASP A 329 -20.18 2.13 14.38
N LEU A 330 -21.09 2.35 13.42
CA LEU A 330 -20.89 1.96 12.02
C LEU A 330 -19.76 2.71 11.31
N PHE A 331 -19.45 3.94 11.73
CA PHE A 331 -18.31 4.72 11.24
C PHE A 331 -16.96 4.24 11.82
N CYS A 332 -16.96 3.58 12.98
CA CYS A 332 -15.74 3.16 13.70
C CYS A 332 -15.38 1.67 13.54
N ASP A 333 -16.36 0.80 13.25
CA ASP A 333 -16.17 -0.65 13.07
C ASP A 333 -15.88 -1.10 11.62
N GLY A 334 -15.69 -0.17 10.68
CA GLY A 334 -15.45 -0.43 9.24
C GLY A 334 -14.01 -0.36 8.78
#